data_AF-A0A2G6NZY7-F1
#
_entry.id   AF-A0A2G6NZY7-F1
#
_cell.length_a   1.000
_cell.length_b   1.000
_cell.length_c   1.000
_cell.angle_alpha   90.00
_cell.angle_beta   90.00
_cell.angle_gamma   90.00
#
_symmetry.space_group_name_H-M   'P 1'
#
loop_
_entity.id
_entity.type
_entity.pdbx_description
1 polymer ?
#
loop_
_entity_poly.entity_id
_entity_poly.type
_entity_poly.pdbx_seq_one_letter_code
_entity_poly.pdbx_strand_id
1 'polypeptide(L)'
;SFLNNPLNDELKEYYFDTAYELNQTISIKRSDFDAFEEIFFFIYKKVCDSSTLLKGSKRHVMTFLHYMYYECLIGKKDSDDKAR
;
A
#
# COMPACT_ATOMS: atom_id res chain seq x y z
N SER A 1 0.34 13.35 -14.43
CA SER A 1 0.56 11.95 -13.98
C SER A 1 -0.73 11.17 -14.22
N PHE A 2 -0.69 9.83 -14.20
CA PHE A 2 -1.86 8.96 -14.45
C PHE A 2 -3.07 9.29 -13.56
N LEU A 3 -2.84 9.52 -12.25
CA LEU A 3 -3.89 9.84 -11.27
C LEU A 3 -4.44 11.26 -11.34
N ASN A 4 -3.83 12.16 -12.12
CA ASN A 4 -4.33 13.54 -12.30
C ASN A 4 -5.15 13.70 -13.59
N ASN A 5 -5.30 12.62 -14.37
CA ASN A 5 -6.14 12.64 -15.56
C ASN A 5 -7.61 12.47 -15.12
N PRO A 6 -8.52 13.41 -15.44
CA PRO A 6 -9.94 13.30 -15.06
C PRO A 6 -10.63 12.02 -15.54
N LEU A 7 -10.15 11.41 -16.64
CA LEU A 7 -10.67 10.11 -17.11
C LEU A 7 -10.42 8.96 -16.13
N ASN A 8 -9.53 9.15 -15.16
CA ASN A 8 -9.13 8.15 -14.18
C ASN A 8 -9.62 8.50 -12.76
N ASP A 9 -10.53 9.46 -12.58
CA ASP A 9 -10.95 9.93 -11.26
C ASP A 9 -11.50 8.77 -10.40
N GLU A 10 -12.28 7.85 -10.96
CA GLU A 10 -12.77 6.67 -10.23
C GLU A 10 -11.61 5.77 -9.74
N LEU A 11 -10.64 5.49 -10.62
CA LEU A 11 -9.46 4.70 -10.25
C LEU A 11 -8.60 5.38 -9.19
N LYS A 12 -8.56 6.71 -9.22
CA LYS A 12 -7.87 7.53 -8.23
C LYS A 12 -8.53 7.41 -6.87
N GLU A 13 -9.86 7.48 -6.79
CA GLU A 13 -10.57 7.26 -5.53
C GLU A 13 -10.31 5.86 -4.98
N TYR A 14 -10.43 4.80 -5.80
CA TYR A 14 -10.10 3.44 -5.35
C TYR A 14 -8.65 3.29 -4.87
N TYR A 15 -7.72 3.98 -5.52
CA TYR A 15 -6.31 3.98 -5.11
C TYR A 15 -6.14 4.60 -3.71
N PHE A 16 -6.76 5.76 -3.46
CA PHE A 16 -6.65 6.44 -2.16
C PHE A 16 -7.43 5.73 -1.05
N ASP A 17 -8.60 5.17 -1.34
CA ASP A 17 -9.35 4.32 -0.40
C ASP A 17 -8.52 3.09 0.00
N THR A 18 -7.92 2.41 -0.97
CA THR A 18 -7.03 1.26 -0.72
C THR A 18 -5.85 1.68 0.16
N ALA A 19 -5.18 2.79 -0.16
CA ALA A 19 -4.07 3.28 0.65
C ALA A 19 -4.51 3.60 2.09
N TYR A 20 -5.67 4.24 2.27
CA TYR A 20 -6.21 4.55 3.58
C TYR A 20 -6.49 3.28 4.40
N GLU A 21 -7.19 2.29 3.84
CA GLU A 21 -7.50 1.02 4.52
C GLU A 21 -6.25 0.22 4.88
N LEU A 22 -5.27 0.18 3.97
CA LEU A 22 -3.98 -0.43 4.24
C LEU A 22 -3.24 0.28 5.36
N ASN A 23 -3.25 1.61 5.41
CA ASN A 23 -2.59 2.35 6.47
C ASN A 23 -3.24 2.11 7.85
N GLN A 24 -4.57 2.01 7.90
CA GLN A 24 -5.28 1.62 9.13
C GLN A 24 -4.87 0.22 9.56
N THR A 25 -4.83 -0.73 8.63
CA THR A 25 -4.40 -2.11 8.89
C THR A 25 -2.96 -2.14 9.43
N ILE A 26 -2.05 -1.42 8.78
CA ILE A 26 -0.64 -1.29 9.20
C ILE A 26 -0.56 -0.72 10.62
N SER A 27 -1.32 0.33 10.91
CA SER A 27 -1.31 1.00 12.21
C SER A 27 -1.79 0.10 13.33
N ILE A 28 -2.89 -0.64 13.11
CA ILE A 28 -3.45 -1.59 14.08
C ILE A 28 -2.50 -2.77 14.30
N LYS A 29 -1.87 -3.25 13.23
CA LYS A 29 -1.03 -4.45 13.24
C LYS A 29 0.44 -4.19 13.52
N ARG A 30 0.90 -2.93 13.61
CA ARG A 30 2.33 -2.61 13.71
C ARG A 30 3.02 -3.29 14.89
N SER A 31 2.34 -3.44 16.02
CA SER A 31 2.87 -4.09 17.22
C SER A 31 2.98 -5.62 17.10
N ASP A 32 2.33 -6.23 16.12
CA ASP A 32 2.32 -7.68 15.91
C ASP A 32 3.57 -8.17 15.15
N PHE A 33 4.41 -7.24 14.68
CA PHE A 33 5.59 -7.51 13.84
C PHE A 33 6.80 -6.75 14.36
N ASP A 34 7.98 -7.36 14.27
CA ASP A 34 9.23 -6.71 14.70
C ASP A 34 9.67 -5.72 13.61
N ALA A 35 9.80 -6.22 12.38
CA ALA A 35 10.19 -5.44 11.21
C ALA A 35 8.98 -4.94 10.40
N PHE A 36 9.13 -3.77 9.78
CA PHE A 36 8.07 -3.24 8.91
C PHE A 36 7.92 -4.08 7.63
N GLU A 37 9.01 -4.63 7.11
CA GLU A 37 9.03 -5.52 5.95
C GLU A 37 8.12 -6.74 6.14
N GLU A 38 7.97 -7.23 7.38
CA GLU A 38 7.08 -8.33 7.72
C GLU A 38 5.61 -7.95 7.53
N ILE A 39 5.22 -6.71 7.85
CA ILE A 39 3.84 -6.23 7.61
C ILE A 39 3.55 -6.12 6.12
N PHE A 40 4.55 -5.68 5.33
CA PHE A 40 4.45 -5.62 3.87
C PHE A 40 4.24 -6.99 3.26
N PHE A 41 5.05 -7.97 3.70
CA PHE A 41 4.92 -9.33 3.23
C PHE A 41 3.59 -9.97 3.66
N PHE A 42 3.13 -9.69 4.88
CA PHE A 42 1.83 -10.12 5.39
C PHE A 42 0.66 -9.61 4.53
N ILE A 43 0.64 -8.31 4.23
CA ILE A 43 -0.39 -7.70 3.38
C ILE A 43 -0.33 -8.30 1.97
N TYR A 44 0.87 -8.36 1.37
CA TYR A 44 1.08 -8.96 0.05
C TYR A 44 0.51 -10.39 -0.02
N LYS A 45 0.86 -11.24 0.95
CA LYS A 45 0.35 -12.61 1.06
C LYS A 45 -1.17 -12.64 1.16
N LYS A 46 -1.76 -11.85 2.07
CA LYS A 46 -3.21 -11.81 2.27
C LYS A 46 -3.96 -11.41 1.00
N VAL A 47 -3.48 -10.41 0.27
CA VAL A 47 -4.08 -9.97 -1.01
C VAL A 47 -3.90 -11.04 -2.09
N CYS A 48 -2.70 -11.60 -2.21
CA CYS A 48 -2.37 -12.54 -3.28
C CYS A 48 -2.92 -13.95 -3.08
N ASP A 49 -3.19 -14.36 -1.85
CA ASP A 49 -3.72 -15.68 -1.52
C ASP A 49 -5.25 -15.69 -1.48
N SER A 50 -5.89 -14.52 -1.32
CA SER A 50 -7.35 -14.36 -1.35
C SER A 50 -7.95 -14.24 -2.76
N SER A 51 -7.13 -14.09 -3.81
CA SER A 51 -7.61 -13.89 -5.17
C SER A 51 -6.88 -14.73 -6.22
N THR A 52 -7.63 -15.55 -6.95
CA THR A 52 -7.13 -16.32 -8.10
C THR A 52 -6.88 -15.43 -9.33
N LEU A 53 -7.51 -14.25 -9.40
CA LEU A 53 -7.36 -13.29 -10.49
C LEU A 53 -5.97 -12.68 -10.56
N LEU A 54 -5.22 -12.71 -9.46
CA LEU A 54 -3.86 -12.19 -9.37
C LEU A 54 -2.78 -13.18 -9.85
N LYS A 55 -3.17 -14.36 -10.33
CA LYS A 55 -2.22 -15.36 -10.84
C LYS A 55 -1.41 -14.77 -12.01
N GLY A 56 -0.09 -14.78 -11.89
CA GLY A 56 0.83 -14.21 -12.89
C GLY A 56 1.01 -12.69 -12.81
N SER A 57 0.24 -11.97 -11.98
CA SER A 57 0.31 -10.52 -11.82
C SER A 57 0.65 -10.06 -10.39
N LYS A 58 0.89 -11.01 -9.46
CA LYS A 58 1.23 -10.74 -8.03
C LYS A 58 2.34 -9.70 -7.84
N ARG A 59 3.32 -9.62 -8.76
CA ARG A 59 4.39 -8.60 -8.70
C ARG A 59 3.84 -7.17 -8.61
N HIS A 60 2.71 -6.88 -9.28
CA HIS A 60 2.13 -5.54 -9.29
C HIS A 60 1.54 -5.17 -7.93
N VAL A 61 1.06 -6.15 -7.14
CA VAL A 61 0.62 -5.89 -5.75
C VAL A 61 1.79 -5.37 -4.94
N MET A 62 2.95 -6.02 -5.02
CA MET A 62 4.16 -5.58 -4.33
C MET A 62 4.61 -4.20 -4.81
N THR A 63 4.60 -3.97 -6.14
CA THR A 63 4.89 -2.64 -6.71
C THR A 63 3.95 -1.56 -6.18
N PHE A 64 2.65 -1.83 -6.08
CA PHE A 64 1.66 -0.88 -5.56
C PHE A 64 1.90 -0.55 -4.08
N LEU A 65 2.17 -1.57 -3.25
CA LEU A 65 2.49 -1.35 -1.83
C LEU A 65 3.72 -0.45 -1.66
N HIS A 66 4.80 -0.72 -2.40
CA HIS A 66 5.99 0.13 -2.35
C HIS A 66 5.75 1.52 -2.91
N TYR A 67 4.93 1.65 -3.97
CA TYR A 67 4.57 2.95 -4.52
C TYR A 67 3.80 3.79 -3.49
N MET A 68 2.78 3.22 -2.84
CA MET A 68 2.04 3.91 -1.77
C MET A 68 2.93 4.30 -0.58
N TYR A 69 3.89 3.47 -0.22
CA TYR A 69 4.86 3.78 0.83
C TYR A 69 5.79 4.93 0.44
N TYR A 70 6.33 4.88 -0.78
CA TYR A 70 7.19 5.93 -1.31
C TYR A 70 6.47 7.28 -1.36
N GLU A 71 5.20 7.29 -1.77
CA GLU A 71 4.31 8.46 -1.76
C GLU A 71 3.84 8.86 -0.34
N CYS A 72 4.35 8.19 0.71
CA CYS A 72 4.01 8.43 2.12
C CYS A 72 2.50 8.29 2.45
N LEU A 73 1.75 7.51 1.66
CA LEU A 73 0.32 7.27 1.88
C LEU A 73 0.06 6.18 2.93
N ILE A 74 1.02 5.27 3.09
CA ILE A 74 0.96 4.18 4.08
C ILE A 74 2.26 4.13 4.89
N GLY A 75 2.14 3.68 6.15
CA GLY A 75 3.24 3.71 7.10
C GLY A 75 3.27 5.01 7.90
N LYS A 76 4.28 5.16 8.75
CA LYS A 76 4.51 6.40 9.49
C LYS A 76 5.54 7.24 8.76
N LYS A 77 5.22 8.51 8.54
CA LYS A 77 6.23 9.52 8.25
C LYS A 77 6.92 9.82 9.56
N ASP A 78 8.17 9.41 9.71
CA ASP A 78 8.96 9.83 10.86
C ASP A 78 9.04 11.36 10.85
N SER A 79 8.96 11.98 12.02
CA SER A 79 8.96 13.44 12.15
C SER A 79 10.22 14.11 11.56
N ASP A 80 11.26 13.31 11.28
CA ASP A 80 12.54 13.73 10.73
C ASP A 80 12.59 13.73 9.18
N ASP A 81 11.58 13.20 8.49
CA ASP A 81 11.47 13.20 7.02
C ASP A 81 11.04 14.56 6.42
N LYS A 82 11.14 15.65 7.20
CA LYS A 82 10.97 17.03 6.72
C LYS A 82 12.24 17.62 6.08
N ALA A 83 13.32 16.84 5.95
CA ALA A 83 14.64 17.32 5.51
C ALA A 83 15.12 16.81 4.14
N ARG A 84 14.24 16.26 3.29
CA ARG A 84 14.59 15.88 1.91
C ARG A 84 13.69 16.55 0.89
#